data_AF-A0A7J2VTM1-F1
#
_entry.id   AF-A0A7J2VTM1-F1
#
_cell.length_a   1.000
_cell.length_b   1.000
_cell.length_c   1.000
_cell.angle_alpha   90.00
_cell.angle_beta   90.00
_cell.angle_gamma   90.00
#
_symmetry.space_group_name_H-M   'P 1'
#
loop_
_entity.id
_entity.type
_entity.pdbx_description
1 polymer ?
#
loop_
_entity_poly.entity_id
_entity_poly.type
_entity_poly.pdbx_seq_one_letter_code
_entity_poly.pdbx_strand_id
1 'polypeptide(L)'
;MKSQVTLETIIMLVVLLVLAGVMITLILTTLKPPASPEKVLSKQEFLSQCENYCNDPEKTAEYCRLYWNGNDWNENKIPYETIPVGAYNWYACEDRVYCFLVKPCDRLGSGLDLLKRCKDILCGIYLDKYGDVNLATAHLLKDISFSNKCSFSSIPPEENWYDKIFKEGCQALTPNQGTISSTTSTIPQPPSPPEG
;
A
#
# COMPACT_ATOMS: atom_id res chain seq x y z
N MET A 1 -71.63 -9.21 30.22
CA MET A 1 -70.15 -9.19 30.10
C MET A 1 -69.74 -9.22 28.62
N LYS A 2 -69.76 -8.10 27.90
CA LYS A 2 -69.31 -8.02 26.48
C LYS A 2 -68.58 -6.71 26.11
N SER A 3 -68.34 -5.80 27.06
CA SER A 3 -67.74 -4.49 26.79
C SER A 3 -66.38 -4.24 27.47
N GLN A 4 -65.86 -5.21 28.23
CA GLN A 4 -64.56 -5.12 28.93
C GLN A 4 -63.41 -5.77 28.11
N VAL A 5 -63.72 -6.81 27.34
CA VAL A 5 -62.75 -7.51 26.47
C VAL A 5 -62.25 -6.63 25.32
N THR A 6 -63.03 -5.62 24.92
CA THR A 6 -62.66 -4.69 23.84
C THR A 6 -61.66 -3.62 24.26
N LEU A 7 -61.65 -3.17 25.52
CA LEU A 7 -60.75 -2.09 25.93
C LEU A 7 -59.32 -2.60 26.16
N GLU A 8 -59.18 -3.73 26.86
CA GLU A 8 -57.87 -4.34 27.12
C GLU A 8 -57.18 -4.78 25.82
N THR A 9 -57.94 -5.28 24.84
CA THR A 9 -57.41 -5.65 23.53
C THR A 9 -56.99 -4.44 22.69
N ILE A 10 -57.75 -3.33 22.75
CA ILE A 10 -57.36 -2.07 22.08
C ILE A 10 -56.10 -1.48 22.72
N ILE A 11 -56.00 -1.46 24.05
CA ILE A 11 -54.82 -0.94 24.75
C ILE A 11 -53.58 -1.78 24.41
N MET A 12 -53.69 -3.11 24.43
CA MET A 12 -52.62 -4.01 24.01
C MET A 12 -52.18 -3.75 22.56
N LEU A 13 -53.14 -3.51 21.66
CA LEU A 13 -52.86 -3.24 20.25
C LEU A 13 -52.15 -1.89 20.05
N VAL A 14 -52.54 -0.85 20.78
CA VAL A 14 -51.87 0.46 20.73
C VAL A 14 -50.45 0.38 21.25
N VAL A 15 -50.22 -0.32 22.38
CA VAL A 15 -48.88 -0.52 22.93
C VAL A 15 -47.98 -1.29 21.94
N LEU A 16 -48.51 -2.34 21.31
CA LEU A 16 -47.80 -3.08 20.26
C LEU A 16 -47.41 -2.20 19.07
N LEU A 17 -48.31 -1.31 18.62
CA LEU A 17 -48.03 -0.39 17.51
C LEU A 17 -46.95 0.63 17.87
N VAL A 18 -46.96 1.16 19.09
CA VAL A 18 -45.92 2.09 19.56
C VAL A 18 -44.56 1.39 19.63
N LEU A 19 -44.51 0.18 20.20
CA LEU A 19 -43.27 -0.60 20.26
C LEU A 19 -42.74 -0.95 18.87
N ALA A 20 -43.61 -1.35 17.94
CA ALA A 20 -43.24 -1.60 16.56
C ALA A 20 -42.71 -0.33 15.88
N GLY A 21 -43.36 0.82 16.08
CA GLY A 21 -42.91 2.11 15.55
C GLY A 21 -41.54 2.53 16.08
N VAL A 22 -41.28 2.33 17.38
CA VAL A 22 -39.96 2.62 18.00
C VAL A 22 -38.89 1.68 17.44
N MET A 23 -39.19 0.38 17.31
CA MET A 23 -38.25 -0.60 16.74
C MET A 23 -37.96 -0.30 15.26
N ILE A 24 -38.97 0.03 14.46
CA ILE A 24 -38.79 0.45 13.06
C ILE A 24 -37.95 1.73 12.99
N THR A 25 -38.21 2.71 13.85
CA THR A 25 -37.44 3.97 13.89
C THR A 25 -35.98 3.70 14.27
N LEU A 26 -35.73 2.88 15.29
CA LEU A 26 -34.39 2.46 15.68
C LEU A 26 -33.68 1.76 14.52
N ILE A 27 -34.35 0.80 13.86
CA ILE A 27 -33.83 0.10 12.69
C ILE A 27 -33.55 1.08 11.55
N LEU A 28 -34.43 2.03 11.26
CA LEU A 28 -34.20 3.04 10.21
C LEU A 28 -33.07 4.01 10.58
N THR A 29 -32.86 4.32 11.86
CA THR A 29 -31.72 5.15 12.31
C THR A 29 -30.40 4.39 12.30
N THR A 30 -30.39 3.07 12.53
CA THR A 30 -29.19 2.23 12.45
C THR A 30 -28.87 1.76 11.03
N LEU A 31 -29.89 1.65 10.17
CA LEU A 31 -29.75 1.33 8.75
C LEU A 31 -29.59 2.55 7.87
N LYS A 32 -29.70 3.78 8.40
CA LYS A 32 -29.33 4.97 7.65
C LYS A 32 -27.87 4.77 7.27
N PRO A 33 -27.55 4.52 5.99
CA PRO A 33 -26.17 4.36 5.60
C PRO A 33 -25.46 5.65 6.06
N PRO A 34 -24.22 5.58 6.55
CA PRO A 34 -23.43 6.81 6.62
C PRO A 34 -23.62 7.47 5.25
N ALA A 35 -23.92 8.78 5.25
CA ALA A 35 -23.98 9.55 4.01
C ALA A 35 -22.77 9.08 3.19
N SER A 36 -23.04 8.52 1.99
CA SER A 36 -21.98 7.96 1.14
C SER A 36 -20.82 8.92 1.23
N PRO A 37 -19.64 8.52 1.74
CA PRO A 37 -18.56 9.45 1.97
C PRO A 37 -18.39 10.23 0.68
N GLU A 38 -18.58 11.53 0.82
CA GLU A 38 -18.52 12.48 -0.26
C GLU A 38 -17.23 12.19 -1.04
N LYS A 39 -17.31 12.25 -2.37
CA LYS A 39 -16.17 11.97 -3.22
C LYS A 39 -14.92 12.67 -2.68
N VAL A 40 -13.80 11.94 -2.84
CA VAL A 40 -12.42 12.40 -2.79
C VAL A 40 -11.75 12.21 -1.42
N LEU A 41 -10.94 11.14 -1.34
CA LEU A 41 -9.67 11.18 -0.62
C LEU A 41 -8.92 12.42 -1.15
N SER A 42 -9.08 13.56 -0.48
CA SER A 42 -8.43 14.81 -0.88
C SER A 42 -6.92 14.58 -0.92
N LYS A 43 -6.21 15.35 -1.76
CA LYS A 43 -4.74 15.29 -1.79
C LYS A 43 -4.15 15.45 -0.39
N GLN A 44 -4.76 16.32 0.43
CA GLN A 44 -4.38 16.50 1.83
C GLN A 44 -4.60 15.25 2.69
N GLU A 45 -5.75 14.58 2.59
CA GLU A 45 -6.02 13.33 3.32
C GLU A 45 -5.10 12.21 2.88
N PHE A 46 -4.81 12.09 1.58
CA PHE A 46 -3.84 11.12 1.06
C PHE A 46 -2.45 11.34 1.66
N LEU A 47 -1.96 12.59 1.64
CA LEU A 47 -0.66 12.93 2.21
C LEU A 47 -0.63 12.69 3.73
N SER A 48 -1.73 12.96 4.44
CA SER A 48 -1.88 12.65 5.87
C SER A 48 -1.83 11.14 6.13
N GLN A 49 -2.49 10.32 5.29
CA GLN A 49 -2.40 8.86 5.41
C GLN A 49 -1.00 8.33 5.15
N CYS A 50 -0.26 8.87 4.17
CA CYS A 50 1.13 8.49 3.95
C CYS A 50 1.99 8.76 5.20
N GLU A 51 1.80 9.89 5.85
CA GLU A 51 2.53 10.24 7.08
C GLU A 51 2.14 9.32 8.24
N ASN A 52 0.84 9.08 8.45
CA ASN A 52 0.35 8.18 9.48
C ASN A 52 0.88 6.75 9.30
N TYR A 53 0.88 6.23 8.08
CA TYR A 53 1.36 4.87 7.81
C TYR A 53 2.88 4.76 7.88
N CYS A 54 3.62 5.81 7.54
CA CYS A 54 5.07 5.82 7.78
C CYS A 54 5.38 5.75 9.29
N ASN A 55 4.62 6.45 10.12
CA ASN A 55 4.86 6.53 11.56
C ASN A 55 4.42 5.27 12.32
N ASP A 56 3.53 4.46 11.74
CA ASP A 56 3.05 3.21 12.34
C ASP A 56 3.83 1.99 11.79
N PRO A 57 4.61 1.26 12.62
CA PRO A 57 5.32 0.05 12.19
C PRO A 57 4.43 -1.02 11.58
N GLU A 58 3.20 -1.15 12.07
CA GLU A 58 2.24 -2.16 11.60
C GLU A 58 1.63 -1.79 10.24
N LYS A 59 1.81 -0.54 9.79
CA LYS A 59 1.28 -0.01 8.52
C LYS A 59 2.33 0.20 7.44
N THR A 60 3.53 -0.34 7.64
CA THR A 60 4.64 -0.20 6.69
C THR A 60 4.28 -0.75 5.30
N ALA A 61 3.55 -1.87 5.24
CA ALA A 61 3.11 -2.46 3.97
C ALA A 61 2.06 -1.57 3.27
N GLU A 62 1.12 -1.01 4.03
CA GLU A 62 0.11 -0.07 3.56
C GLU A 62 0.75 1.17 2.99
N TYR A 63 1.75 1.75 3.65
CA TYR A 63 2.53 2.85 3.12
C TYR A 63 3.11 2.53 1.73
N CYS A 64 3.67 1.33 1.56
CA CYS A 64 4.32 0.93 0.32
C CYS A 64 3.37 0.63 -0.85
N ARG A 65 2.06 0.44 -0.60
CA ARG A 65 1.06 0.17 -1.65
C ARG A 65 -0.02 1.25 -1.78
N LEU A 66 -0.11 2.19 -0.83
CA LEU A 66 -1.11 3.25 -0.87
C LEU A 66 -0.79 4.21 -2.03
N TYR A 67 -1.80 4.44 -2.87
CA TYR A 67 -1.73 5.37 -3.99
C TYR A 67 -2.95 6.30 -4.01
N TRP A 68 -2.74 7.47 -4.58
CA TRP A 68 -3.78 8.44 -4.87
C TRP A 68 -4.43 8.14 -6.22
N ASN A 69 -5.77 8.17 -6.26
CA ASN A 69 -6.60 7.78 -7.42
C ASN A 69 -7.40 8.96 -7.99
N GLY A 70 -6.83 10.17 -7.99
CA GLY A 70 -7.55 11.40 -8.37
C GLY A 70 -7.20 11.96 -9.74
N ASN A 71 -6.38 11.27 -10.54
CA ASN A 71 -6.06 11.47 -11.96
C ASN A 71 -5.55 12.85 -12.46
N ASP A 72 -5.50 13.89 -11.63
CA ASP A 72 -4.95 15.23 -11.90
C ASP A 72 -4.19 15.75 -10.65
N TRP A 73 -2.97 15.26 -10.44
CA TRP A 73 -2.22 15.49 -9.20
C TRP A 73 -1.70 16.92 -9.11
N ASN A 74 -1.33 17.51 -10.24
CA ASN A 74 -0.75 18.84 -10.31
C ASN A 74 -1.82 19.96 -10.47
N GLU A 75 -3.10 19.61 -10.59
CA GLU A 75 -4.26 20.51 -10.69
C GLU A 75 -4.24 21.38 -11.97
N ASN A 76 -3.63 20.89 -13.04
CA ASN A 76 -3.54 21.58 -14.33
C ASN A 76 -4.73 21.26 -15.27
N LYS A 77 -5.64 20.36 -14.86
CA LYS A 77 -6.82 19.89 -15.62
C LYS A 77 -6.49 19.00 -16.83
N ILE A 78 -5.28 18.48 -16.91
CA ILE A 78 -4.86 17.52 -17.92
C ILE A 78 -4.68 16.18 -17.20
N PRO A 79 -5.64 15.26 -17.29
CA PRO A 79 -5.57 14.04 -16.52
C PRO A 79 -4.62 13.01 -17.16
N TYR A 80 -4.10 12.11 -16.33
CA TYR A 80 -3.24 10.99 -16.76
C TYR A 80 -1.91 11.42 -17.38
N GLU A 81 -1.33 12.53 -16.95
CA GLU A 81 0.01 12.90 -17.38
C GLU A 81 1.09 12.13 -16.61
N THR A 82 2.28 12.08 -17.20
CA THR A 82 3.50 11.71 -16.49
C THR A 82 4.10 12.99 -15.93
N ILE A 83 4.19 13.11 -14.61
CA ILE A 83 4.63 14.33 -13.92
C ILE A 83 5.72 14.03 -12.89
N PRO A 84 6.64 14.97 -12.60
CA PRO A 84 7.55 14.83 -11.46
C PRO A 84 6.80 15.06 -10.14
N VAL A 85 7.06 14.22 -9.13
CA VAL A 85 6.45 14.31 -7.80
C VAL A 85 7.48 14.14 -6.66
N GLY A 86 7.12 14.67 -5.49
CA GLY A 86 7.90 14.55 -4.26
C GLY A 86 9.20 15.34 -4.25
N ALA A 87 10.00 15.16 -3.18
CA ALA A 87 11.25 15.90 -2.98
C ALA A 87 12.37 15.52 -3.97
N TYR A 88 12.25 14.36 -4.62
CA TYR A 88 13.27 13.82 -5.54
C TYR A 88 12.86 13.93 -7.02
N ASN A 89 11.74 14.58 -7.33
CA ASN A 89 11.20 14.69 -8.69
C ASN A 89 11.05 13.34 -9.40
N TRP A 90 10.56 12.32 -8.69
CA TRP A 90 10.26 11.03 -9.31
C TRP A 90 9.12 11.20 -10.31
N TYR A 91 9.26 10.67 -11.51
CA TYR A 91 8.16 10.68 -12.47
C TYR A 91 7.06 9.71 -12.06
N ALA A 92 5.82 10.17 -11.95
CA ALA A 92 4.65 9.37 -11.65
C ALA A 92 3.59 9.55 -12.73
N CYS A 93 2.80 8.50 -12.98
CA CYS A 93 1.54 8.66 -13.69
C CYS A 93 0.51 9.22 -12.71
N GLU A 94 -0.22 10.27 -13.09
CA GLU A 94 -1.21 10.91 -12.21
C GLU A 94 -2.37 10.01 -11.80
N ASP A 95 -2.58 8.90 -12.52
CA ASP A 95 -3.61 7.93 -12.18
C ASP A 95 -3.33 7.17 -10.88
N ARG A 96 -2.04 7.03 -10.53
CA ARG A 96 -1.53 6.25 -9.39
C ARG A 96 -0.23 6.86 -8.89
N VAL A 97 -0.38 7.86 -8.05
CA VAL A 97 0.74 8.48 -7.33
C VAL A 97 0.89 7.79 -5.98
N TYR A 98 1.97 7.02 -5.80
CA TYR A 98 2.22 6.25 -4.57
C TYR A 98 2.79 7.10 -3.44
N CYS A 99 2.51 6.72 -2.18
CA CYS A 99 3.03 7.42 -1.00
C CYS A 99 4.55 7.55 -0.99
N PHE A 100 5.26 6.46 -1.30
CA PHE A 100 6.73 6.43 -1.31
C PHE A 100 7.36 7.33 -2.39
N LEU A 101 6.58 7.84 -3.36
CA LEU A 101 7.06 8.80 -4.35
C LEU A 101 6.94 10.25 -3.85
N VAL A 102 5.94 10.55 -3.00
CA VAL A 102 5.57 11.93 -2.65
C VAL A 102 5.94 12.32 -1.23
N LYS A 103 6.03 11.34 -0.33
CA LYS A 103 6.36 11.55 1.08
C LYS A 103 7.60 10.72 1.42
N PRO A 104 8.63 11.32 2.05
CA PRO A 104 9.73 10.56 2.61
C PRO A 104 9.24 9.80 3.85
N CYS A 105 9.95 8.72 4.21
CA CYS A 105 9.70 7.98 5.43
C CYS A 105 11.02 7.63 6.11
N ASP A 106 11.44 8.40 7.09
CA ASP A 106 12.78 8.30 7.72
C ASP A 106 13.10 6.89 8.21
N ARG A 107 12.09 6.16 8.69
CA ARG A 107 12.21 4.76 9.13
C ARG A 107 12.63 3.80 8.01
N LEU A 108 12.26 4.10 6.78
CA LEU A 108 12.58 3.33 5.58
C LEU A 108 13.69 3.97 4.75
N GLY A 109 14.19 5.15 5.16
CA GLY A 109 15.20 5.91 4.43
C GLY A 109 14.60 6.83 3.37
N SER A 110 15.38 7.15 2.35
CA SER A 110 15.04 8.21 1.40
C SER A 110 15.48 7.89 -0.02
N GLY A 111 14.95 8.63 -1.01
CA GLY A 111 15.29 8.44 -2.42
C GLY A 111 15.12 6.98 -2.88
N LEU A 112 16.13 6.44 -3.57
CA LEU A 112 16.11 5.07 -4.08
C LEU A 112 16.04 3.99 -2.99
N ASP A 113 16.61 4.24 -1.81
CA ASP A 113 16.63 3.24 -0.74
C ASP A 113 15.23 3.01 -0.17
N LEU A 114 14.42 4.07 -0.06
CA LEU A 114 13.01 3.99 0.30
C LEU A 114 12.24 3.08 -0.67
N LEU A 115 12.43 3.29 -1.97
CA LEU A 115 11.75 2.50 -3.01
C LEU A 115 12.17 1.02 -2.97
N LYS A 116 13.48 0.75 -2.81
CA LYS A 116 14.00 -0.62 -2.66
C LYS A 116 13.40 -1.32 -1.44
N ARG A 117 13.38 -0.67 -0.28
CA ARG A 117 12.78 -1.25 0.92
C ARG A 117 11.29 -1.52 0.74
N CYS A 118 10.56 -0.62 0.10
CA CYS A 118 9.15 -0.87 -0.19
C CYS A 118 8.95 -2.09 -1.09
N LYS A 119 9.78 -2.27 -2.11
CA LYS A 119 9.77 -3.51 -2.90
C LYS A 119 10.05 -4.73 -2.02
N ASP A 120 11.09 -4.68 -1.22
CA ASP A 120 11.53 -5.83 -0.41
C ASP A 120 10.48 -6.25 0.62
N ILE A 121 9.83 -5.27 1.26
CA ILE A 121 8.73 -5.50 2.20
C ILE A 121 7.55 -6.19 1.49
N LEU A 122 7.10 -5.64 0.35
CA LEU A 122 5.96 -6.20 -0.38
C LEU A 122 6.28 -7.59 -0.91
N CYS A 123 7.47 -7.79 -1.46
CA CYS A 123 7.92 -9.10 -1.91
C CYS A 123 8.04 -10.09 -0.76
N GLY A 124 8.57 -9.69 0.39
CA GLY A 124 8.64 -10.54 1.59
C GLY A 124 7.25 -11.02 2.02
N ILE A 125 6.26 -10.12 2.04
CA ILE A 125 4.86 -10.45 2.35
C ILE A 125 4.29 -11.45 1.35
N TYR A 126 4.51 -11.23 0.05
CA TYR A 126 3.96 -12.12 -0.97
C TYR A 126 4.69 -13.47 -1.05
N LEU A 127 5.99 -13.49 -0.82
CA LEU A 127 6.75 -14.74 -0.72
C LEU A 127 6.32 -15.55 0.49
N ASP A 128 6.14 -14.93 1.66
CA ASP A 128 5.63 -15.61 2.86
C ASP A 128 4.23 -16.19 2.63
N LYS A 129 3.37 -15.43 1.95
CA LYS A 129 1.99 -15.85 1.68
C LYS A 129 1.87 -16.97 0.63
N TYR A 130 2.65 -16.91 -0.45
CA TYR A 130 2.46 -17.77 -1.61
C TYR A 130 3.55 -18.85 -1.77
N GLY A 131 4.73 -18.66 -1.16
CA GLY A 131 5.87 -19.58 -1.30
C GLY A 131 6.46 -19.67 -2.70
N ASP A 132 6.00 -18.85 -3.65
CA ASP A 132 6.40 -18.89 -5.06
C ASP A 132 6.77 -17.48 -5.57
N VAL A 133 7.94 -17.38 -6.19
CA VAL A 133 8.51 -16.10 -6.65
C VAL A 133 7.71 -15.49 -7.80
N ASN A 134 7.11 -16.32 -8.67
CA ASN A 134 6.34 -15.84 -9.81
C ASN A 134 4.99 -15.29 -9.35
N LEU A 135 4.30 -15.98 -8.43
CA LEU A 135 3.09 -15.49 -7.80
C LEU A 135 3.36 -14.21 -7.00
N ALA A 136 4.43 -14.18 -6.23
CA ALA A 136 4.82 -12.99 -5.48
C ALA A 136 5.08 -11.79 -6.41
N THR A 137 5.80 -12.03 -7.51
CA THR A 137 6.05 -11.02 -8.54
C THR A 137 4.75 -10.53 -9.18
N ALA A 138 3.85 -11.43 -9.56
CA ALA A 138 2.57 -11.07 -10.15
C ALA A 138 1.74 -10.17 -9.22
N HIS A 139 1.74 -10.46 -7.92
CA HIS A 139 1.05 -9.65 -6.91
C HIS A 139 1.74 -8.30 -6.66
N LEU A 140 3.07 -8.26 -6.56
CA LEU A 140 3.83 -7.00 -6.47
C LEU A 140 3.52 -6.08 -7.65
N LEU A 141 3.65 -6.59 -8.88
CA LEU A 141 3.45 -5.79 -10.09
C LEU A 141 2.00 -5.32 -10.22
N LYS A 142 1.03 -6.11 -9.74
CA LYS A 142 -0.37 -5.69 -9.68
C LYS A 142 -0.53 -4.48 -8.77
N ASP A 143 0.06 -4.49 -7.59
CA ASP A 143 -0.06 -3.40 -6.61
C ASP A 143 0.70 -2.14 -7.03
N ILE A 144 1.83 -2.28 -7.72
CA ILE A 144 2.74 -1.18 -8.10
C ILE A 144 2.58 -0.76 -9.59
N SER A 145 1.56 -1.27 -10.28
CA SER A 145 1.27 -0.93 -11.68
C SER A 145 0.65 0.45 -11.84
N PHE A 146 0.70 1.00 -13.05
CA PHE A 146 -0.05 2.18 -13.51
C PHE A 146 -0.83 1.84 -14.79
N SER A 147 -1.84 2.64 -15.13
CA SER A 147 -2.63 2.37 -16.34
C SER A 147 -1.82 2.64 -17.61
N ASN A 148 -2.29 2.08 -18.71
CA ASN A 148 -1.77 2.32 -20.05
C ASN A 148 -2.10 3.73 -20.60
N LYS A 149 -2.67 4.62 -19.78
CA LYS A 149 -2.96 6.01 -20.16
C LYS A 149 -1.73 6.91 -20.06
N CYS A 150 -0.78 6.54 -19.21
CA CYS A 150 0.53 7.16 -19.16
C CYS A 150 1.57 6.32 -19.90
N SER A 151 2.60 6.97 -20.41
CA SER A 151 3.78 6.30 -20.94
C SER A 151 5.03 6.82 -20.26
N PHE A 152 5.89 5.89 -19.85
CA PHE A 152 7.22 6.18 -19.35
C PHE A 152 8.28 6.09 -20.47
N SER A 153 7.85 5.90 -21.73
CA SER A 153 8.75 5.73 -22.88
C SER A 153 9.64 6.93 -23.18
N SER A 154 9.22 8.13 -22.79
CA SER A 154 10.00 9.37 -22.93
C SER A 154 10.90 9.67 -21.73
N ILE A 155 10.81 8.87 -20.66
CA ILE A 155 11.60 9.04 -19.44
C ILE A 155 12.91 8.26 -19.61
N PRO A 156 14.06 8.89 -19.33
CA PRO A 156 15.34 8.18 -19.32
C PRO A 156 15.30 6.97 -18.36
N PRO A 157 15.86 5.80 -18.74
CA PRO A 157 15.85 4.60 -17.89
C PRO A 157 16.40 4.82 -16.48
N GLU A 158 17.38 5.73 -16.33
CA GLU A 158 18.00 6.11 -15.06
C GLU A 158 17.03 6.81 -14.08
N GLU A 159 16.01 7.47 -14.61
CA GLU A 159 14.97 8.24 -13.90
C GLU A 159 13.64 7.47 -13.79
N ASN A 160 13.49 6.38 -14.54
CA ASN A 160 12.34 5.48 -14.45
C ASN A 160 12.48 4.56 -13.23
N TRP A 161 11.90 5.01 -12.11
CA TRP A 161 11.91 4.27 -10.84
C TRP A 161 11.25 2.88 -10.94
N TYR A 162 10.22 2.73 -11.77
CA TYR A 162 9.49 1.48 -11.90
C TYR A 162 10.37 0.42 -12.57
N ASP A 163 10.99 0.79 -13.70
CA ASP A 163 11.91 -0.09 -14.41
C ASP A 163 13.15 -0.43 -13.57
N LYS A 164 13.66 0.55 -12.83
CA LYS A 164 14.88 0.41 -12.01
C LYS A 164 14.69 -0.46 -10.77
N ILE A 165 13.51 -0.41 -10.16
CA ILE A 165 13.26 -1.06 -8.86
C ILE A 165 12.34 -2.26 -9.00
N PHE A 166 11.17 -2.09 -9.62
CA PHE A 166 10.06 -3.03 -9.52
C PHE A 166 9.93 -4.01 -10.69
N LYS A 167 10.45 -3.68 -11.88
CA LYS A 167 10.29 -4.49 -13.11
C LYS A 167 10.81 -5.92 -13.00
N GLU A 168 11.87 -6.15 -12.25
CA GLU A 168 12.43 -7.49 -11.99
C GLU A 168 11.60 -8.30 -10.97
N GLY A 169 10.58 -7.70 -10.38
CA GLY A 169 9.73 -8.36 -9.40
C GLY A 169 10.49 -8.74 -8.13
N CYS A 170 10.15 -9.91 -7.59
CA CYS A 170 10.68 -10.43 -6.33
C CYS A 170 11.94 -11.29 -6.49
N GLN A 171 12.52 -11.35 -7.69
CA GLN A 171 13.66 -12.21 -8.00
C GLN A 171 14.98 -11.71 -7.38
N ALA A 172 15.05 -10.43 -7.01
CA ALA A 172 16.24 -9.79 -6.44
C ALA A 172 16.39 -9.92 -4.91
N LEU A 173 15.50 -10.67 -4.23
CA LEU A 173 15.57 -10.84 -2.77
C LEU A 173 16.57 -11.89 -2.30
N THR A 174 17.43 -12.43 -3.17
CA THR A 174 18.52 -13.25 -2.71
C THR A 174 19.48 -12.36 -1.90
N PRO A 175 19.65 -12.60 -0.58
CA PRO A 175 20.88 -12.16 0.06
C PRO A 175 21.97 -12.82 -0.76
N ASN A 176 22.99 -12.05 -1.13
CA ASN A 176 24.22 -12.57 -1.71
C ASN A 176 24.43 -14.03 -1.33
N GLN A 177 24.40 -14.90 -2.35
CA GLN A 177 25.32 -16.03 -2.35
C GLN A 177 26.66 -15.45 -1.94
N GLY A 178 27.02 -15.68 -0.68
CA GLY A 178 28.40 -15.89 -0.31
C GLY A 178 28.87 -17.09 -1.12
N THR A 179 29.17 -16.84 -2.38
CA THR A 179 30.14 -17.61 -3.14
C THR A 179 31.40 -17.48 -2.30
N ILE A 180 31.61 -18.48 -1.43
CA ILE A 180 32.93 -18.82 -0.94
C ILE A 180 33.71 -19.13 -2.20
N SER A 181 34.38 -18.11 -2.74
CA SER A 181 35.56 -18.34 -3.55
C SER A 181 36.47 -19.18 -2.66
N SER A 182 36.67 -20.42 -3.05
CA SER A 182 37.83 -21.21 -2.67
C SER A 182 39.08 -20.49 -3.20
N THR A 183 39.46 -19.40 -2.54
CA THR A 183 40.85 -18.96 -2.55
C THR A 183 41.58 -19.90 -1.62
N THR A 184 42.27 -20.85 -2.22
CA THR A 184 43.36 -21.59 -1.61
C THR A 184 44.29 -20.58 -0.93
N SER A 185 44.12 -20.43 0.38
CA SER A 185 45.06 -19.68 1.21
C SER A 185 46.22 -20.61 1.47
N THR A 186 47.31 -20.40 0.73
CA THR A 186 48.61 -21.00 1.02
C THR A 186 49.02 -20.52 2.42
N ILE A 187 48.94 -21.41 3.39
CA ILE A 187 49.53 -21.23 4.72
C ILE A 187 51.04 -21.07 4.52
N PRO A 188 51.68 -20.00 5.00
CA PRO A 188 53.13 -19.94 5.07
C PRO A 188 53.62 -21.02 6.03
N GLN A 189 54.42 -21.94 5.51
CA GLN A 189 55.10 -22.97 6.26
C GLN A 189 56.07 -22.30 7.27
N PRO A 190 56.04 -22.67 8.57
CA PRO A 190 57.01 -22.13 9.52
C PRO A 190 58.43 -22.61 9.17
N PRO A 191 59.47 -21.80 9.45
CA PRO A 191 60.84 -22.15 9.13
C PRO A 191 61.28 -23.41 9.90
N SER A 192 61.92 -24.34 9.19
CA SER A 192 62.55 -25.53 9.75
C SER A 192 63.62 -25.13 10.78
N PRO A 193 63.76 -25.89 11.88
CA PRO A 193 64.83 -25.66 12.84
C PRO A 193 66.20 -25.96 12.21
N PRO A 194 67.28 -25.29 12.67
CA PRO A 194 68.62 -25.55 12.18
C PRO A 194 69.05 -26.97 12.58
N GLU A 195 69.53 -27.73 11.60
CA GLU A 195 70.22 -28.99 11.83
C GLU A 195 71.55 -28.71 12.55
N GLY A 196 71.70 -29.30 13.73
CA GLY A 196 72.96 -29.56 14.41
C GLY A 196 73.16 -31.05 14.52
#